data_AF-A0A673YYU9-F1
#
_entry.id   AF-A0A673YYU9-F1
#
_cell.length_a   1.000
_cell.length_b   1.000
_cell.length_c   1.000
_cell.angle_alpha   90.00
_cell.angle_beta   90.00
_cell.angle_gamma   90.00
#
_symmetry.space_group_name_H-M   'P 1'
#
loop_
_entity.id
_entity.type
_entity.pdbx_description
1 polymer ?
#
loop_
_entity_poly.entity_id
_entity_poly.type
_entity_poly.pdbx_seq_one_letter_code
_entity_poly.pdbx_strand_id
1 'polypeptide(L)'
;MKCVIEGNPFGKAIHALAHIGDKLWLDPMVKVGNAHSAYDCFLFTTQFFQHYSPDTGPAQDCGTVKYKLVMKSVVPLFRCLATIERNVDHCQISINLPDNRVIFQFH
;
A
#
# COMPACT_ATOMS: atom_id res chain seq x y z
N MET A 1 8.37 4.74 -6.12
CA MET A 1 8.16 3.40 -5.54
C MET A 1 7.19 2.69 -6.45
N LYS A 2 7.48 1.46 -6.85
CA LYS A 2 6.61 0.66 -7.71
C LYS A 2 6.54 -0.77 -7.19
N CYS A 3 5.33 -1.24 -6.93
CA CYS A 3 5.06 -2.58 -6.41
C CYS A 3 3.98 -3.24 -7.26
N VAL A 4 4.16 -4.51 -7.60
CA VAL A 4 3.17 -5.32 -8.32
C VAL A 4 2.80 -6.50 -7.45
N ILE A 5 1.50 -6.61 -7.16
CA ILE A 5 0.91 -7.62 -6.28
C ILE A 5 0.02 -8.52 -7.14
N GLU A 6 0.24 -9.83 -7.09
CA GLU A 6 -0.66 -10.82 -7.70
C GLU A 6 -1.90 -11.03 -6.85
N GLY A 7 -3.05 -11.11 -7.52
CA GLY A 7 -4.34 -11.39 -6.90
C GLY A 7 -4.81 -10.31 -5.92
N ASN A 8 -5.64 -10.72 -4.95
CA ASN A 8 -6.32 -9.80 -4.03
C ASN A 8 -5.98 -9.87 -2.51
N PRO A 9 -4.80 -10.34 -2.08
CA PRO A 9 -4.44 -10.30 -0.67
C PRO A 9 -4.32 -8.85 -0.14
N PHE A 10 -3.94 -7.89 -1.00
CA PHE A 10 -3.87 -6.48 -0.63
C PHE A 10 -5.24 -5.88 -0.34
N GLY A 11 -6.26 -6.15 -1.17
CA GLY A 11 -7.62 -5.66 -0.92
C GLY A 11 -8.20 -6.20 0.38
N LYS A 12 -7.95 -7.48 0.71
CA LYS A 12 -8.35 -8.08 2.00
C LYS A 12 -7.70 -7.35 3.18
N ALA A 13 -6.40 -7.02 3.08
CA ALA A 13 -5.71 -6.25 4.11
C ALA A 13 -6.28 -4.83 4.26
N ILE A 14 -6.61 -4.14 3.16
CA ILE A 14 -7.26 -2.82 3.19
C ILE A 14 -8.59 -2.87 3.91
N HIS A 15 -9.44 -3.87 3.63
CA HIS A 15 -10.72 -4.04 4.33
C HIS A 15 -10.53 -4.30 5.82
N ALA A 16 -9.57 -5.14 6.20
CA ALA A 16 -9.25 -5.38 7.60
C ALA A 16 -8.80 -4.09 8.31
N LEU A 17 -7.86 -3.34 7.73
CA LEU A 17 -7.37 -2.08 8.30
C LEU A 17 -8.46 -1.00 8.38
N ALA A 18 -9.41 -1.00 7.45
CA ALA A 18 -10.51 -0.04 7.44
C ALA A 18 -11.46 -0.18 8.63
N HIS A 19 -11.52 -1.35 9.27
CA HIS A 19 -12.30 -1.53 10.50
C HIS A 19 -11.65 -0.88 11.72
N ILE A 20 -10.34 -0.64 11.67
CA ILE A 20 -9.55 -0.14 12.80
C ILE A 20 -9.36 1.38 12.71
N GLY A 21 -9.19 1.94 11.51
CA GLY A 21 -8.93 3.37 11.37
C GLY A 21 -9.17 3.98 9.99
N ASP A 22 -9.37 5.30 10.00
CA ASP A 22 -9.63 6.11 8.81
C ASP A 22 -8.35 6.52 8.03
N LYS A 23 -7.17 6.13 8.51
CA LYS A 23 -5.87 6.54 7.96
C LYS A 23 -5.03 5.30 7.65
N LEU A 24 -4.51 5.25 6.43
CA LEU A 24 -3.58 4.21 5.98
C LEU A 24 -2.20 4.81 5.78
N TRP A 25 -1.16 4.12 6.24
CA TRP A 25 0.23 4.50 6.00
C TRP A 25 0.89 3.44 5.13
N LEU A 26 1.50 3.87 4.03
CA LEU A 26 2.35 3.04 3.19
C LEU A 26 3.80 3.36 3.51
N ASP A 27 4.53 2.36 4.01
CA ASP A 27 5.92 2.48 4.40
C ASP A 27 6.76 1.41 3.69
N PRO A 28 7.69 1.79 2.77
CA PRO A 28 8.54 0.84 2.06
C PRO A 28 9.65 0.22 2.91
N MET A 29 9.95 0.76 4.11
CA MET A 29 10.88 0.13 5.04
C MET A 29 10.22 -0.03 6.40
N VAL A 30 10.32 -1.23 6.96
CA VAL A 30 9.77 -1.58 8.26
C VAL A 30 10.48 -0.80 9.38
N LYS A 31 10.10 0.45 9.60
CA LYS A 31 10.34 1.15 10.86
C LYS A 31 8.99 1.32 11.52
N VAL A 32 8.55 0.24 12.17
CA VAL A 32 7.43 0.26 13.11
C VAL A 32 7.84 1.21 14.24
N GLY A 33 7.41 2.46 14.12
CA GLY A 33 7.68 3.48 15.11
C GLY A 33 6.89 3.17 16.36
N ASN A 34 7.55 3.23 17.50
CA ASN A 34 6.96 3.11 18.82
C ASN A 34 5.92 4.23 19.03
N ALA A 35 4.65 3.95 18.78
CA ALA A 35 3.55 4.90 18.98
C ALA A 35 2.49 4.25 19.90
N HIS A 36 2.19 4.92 21.02
CA HIS A 36 1.31 4.48 22.11
C HIS A 36 -0.19 4.60 21.75
N SER A 37 -0.61 4.14 20.58
CA SER A 37 -2.00 4.12 20.14
C SER A 37 -2.19 2.90 19.26
N ALA A 38 -3.32 2.20 19.35
CA ALA A 38 -3.60 0.97 18.60
C ALA A 38 -3.10 1.07 17.15
N TYR A 39 -2.07 0.27 16.84
CA TYR A 39 -1.42 0.23 15.53
C TYR A 39 -1.58 -1.17 14.98
N ASP A 40 -2.39 -1.30 13.94
CA ASP A 40 -2.48 -2.52 13.15
C ASP A 40 -1.75 -2.30 11.83
N CYS A 41 -0.84 -3.23 11.51
CA CYS A 41 -0.09 -3.21 10.27
C CYS A 41 -0.08 -4.58 9.60
N PHE A 42 -0.19 -4.56 8.28
CA PHE A 42 0.17 -5.70 7.45
C PHE A 42 1.57 -5.48 6.89
N LEU A 43 2.43 -6.47 7.07
CA LEU A 43 3.76 -6.50 6.47
C LEU A 43 3.74 -7.43 5.26
N PHE A 44 3.96 -6.85 4.08
CA PHE A 44 4.19 -7.61 2.85
C PHE A 44 5.69 -7.70 2.61
N THR A 45 6.22 -8.92 2.61
CA THR A 45 7.65 -9.16 2.34
C THR A 45 7.93 -8.94 0.85
N THR A 46 9.19 -8.66 0.49
CA THR A 46 9.57 -8.43 -0.92
C THR A 46 9.24 -9.62 -1.84
N GLN A 47 9.28 -10.84 -1.30
CA GLN A 47 8.96 -12.08 -2.01
C GLN A 47 7.47 -12.23 -2.36
N PHE A 48 6.60 -11.46 -1.71
CA PHE A 48 5.17 -11.43 -2.01
C PHE A 48 4.84 -10.65 -3.29
N PHE A 49 5.73 -9.74 -3.70
CA PHE A 49 5.53 -8.93 -4.89
C PHE A 49 6.16 -9.64 -6.10
N GLN A 50 5.43 -9.69 -7.23
CA GLN A 50 6.04 -10.06 -8.51
C GLN A 50 7.18 -9.11 -8.88
N HIS A 51 6.97 -7.82 -8.58
CA HIS A 51 7.95 -6.78 -8.83
C HIS A 51 7.91 -5.77 -7.69
N TYR A 52 9.04 -5.60 -7.00
CA TYR A 52 9.19 -4.62 -5.95
C TYR A 52 10.40 -3.74 -6.25
N SER A 53 10.13 -2.49 -6.59
CA SER A 53 11.12 -1.43 -6.76
C SER A 53 10.89 -0.36 -5.67
N PRO A 54 11.59 -0.42 -4.53
CA PRO A 54 11.56 0.65 -3.55
C PRO A 54 12.11 1.91 -4.21
N ASP A 55 11.48 3.07 -3.99
CA ASP A 55 12.05 4.33 -4.49
C ASP A 55 13.33 4.62 -3.73
N THR A 56 14.47 4.24 -4.30
CA THR A 56 15.79 4.71 -3.88
C THR A 56 16.12 5.93 -4.72
N GLY A 57 15.43 7.06 -4.45
CA GLY A 57 15.96 8.37 -4.83
C GLY A 57 17.31 8.61 -4.14
N PRO A 58 18.20 9.45 -4.71
CA PRO A 58 19.55 9.62 -4.20
C PRO A 58 19.49 10.06 -2.73
N ALA A 59 20.32 9.40 -1.93
CA ALA A 59 20.51 9.66 -0.51
C ALA A 59 20.58 11.16 -0.22
N GLN A 60 19.49 11.73 0.27
CA GLN A 60 19.54 12.85 1.20
C GLN A 60 18.89 12.34 2.48
N ASP A 61 19.77 11.98 3.41
CA ASP A 61 19.66 12.27 4.83
C ASP A 61 18.24 12.58 5.33
N CYS A 62 17.70 11.66 6.15
CA CYS A 62 16.45 11.81 6.91
C CYS A 62 15.11 11.55 6.16
N GLY A 63 14.75 10.27 6.05
CA GLY A 63 13.35 9.85 6.13
C GLY A 63 12.88 8.97 4.96
N THR A 64 12.61 7.70 5.25
CA THR A 64 11.77 6.85 4.41
C THR A 64 10.45 7.57 4.16
N VAL A 65 10.08 7.85 2.90
CA VAL A 65 8.85 8.60 2.61
C VAL A 65 7.65 7.73 2.97
N LYS A 66 6.99 8.08 4.08
CA LYS A 66 5.75 7.46 4.53
C LYS A 66 4.59 8.15 3.86
N TYR A 67 3.79 7.41 3.09
CA TYR A 67 2.63 7.98 2.40
C TYR A 67 1.38 7.77 3.21
N LYS A 68 0.75 8.87 3.60
CA LYS A 68 -0.51 8.86 4.34
C LYS A 68 -1.68 8.95 3.36
N LEU A 69 -2.56 7.97 3.40
CA LEU A 69 -3.77 7.91 2.60
C LEU A 69 -5.00 7.97 3.51
N VAL A 70 -6.09 8.54 2.98
CA VAL A 70 -7.40 8.53 3.64
C VAL A 70 -8.09 7.24 3.27
N MET A 71 -8.43 6.42 4.27
CA MET A 71 -9.01 5.09 4.08
C MET A 71 -10.31 5.14 3.28
N LYS A 72 -11.13 6.17 3.50
CA LYS A 72 -12.38 6.44 2.75
C LYS A 72 -12.17 6.60 1.24
N SER A 73 -10.97 6.98 0.80
CA SER A 73 -10.63 7.08 -0.62
C SER A 73 -10.07 5.77 -1.20
N VAL A 74 -9.51 4.89 -0.36
CA VAL A 74 -8.84 3.65 -0.78
C VAL A 74 -9.80 2.45 -0.76
N VAL A 75 -10.61 2.32 0.30
CA VAL A 75 -11.56 1.20 0.46
C VAL A 75 -12.51 1.03 -0.73
N PRO A 76 -13.06 2.09 -1.34
CA PRO A 76 -13.92 1.94 -2.51
C PRO A 76 -13.22 1.29 -3.71
N LEU A 77 -11.90 1.46 -3.85
CA LEU A 77 -11.11 0.83 -4.92
C LEU A 77 -11.09 -0.70 -4.79
N PHE A 78 -11.19 -1.20 -3.56
CA PHE A 78 -11.19 -2.63 -3.25
C PHE A 78 -12.57 -3.16 -2.85
N ARG A 79 -13.65 -2.43 -3.15
CA ARG A 79 -15.01 -2.77 -2.69
C ARG A 79 -15.49 -4.15 -3.14
N CYS A 80 -15.25 -4.51 -4.40
CA CYS A 80 -15.70 -5.76 -4.97
C CYS A 80 -14.56 -6.78 -5.04
N LEU A 81 -14.17 -7.33 -3.89
CA LEU A 81 -13.05 -8.28 -3.81
C LEU A 81 -13.25 -9.50 -4.73
N ALA A 82 -14.48 -10.02 -4.85
CA ALA A 82 -14.79 -11.15 -5.73
C ALA A 82 -14.66 -10.82 -7.23
N THR A 83 -14.91 -9.57 -7.61
CA THR A 83 -14.72 -9.10 -9.00
C THR A 83 -13.24 -8.90 -9.30
N ILE A 84 -12.50 -8.33 -8.33
CA ILE A 84 -11.05 -8.14 -8.44
C ILE A 84 -10.36 -9.50 -8.52
N GLU A 85 -10.70 -10.46 -7.67
CA GLU A 85 -10.11 -11.81 -7.71
C GLU A 85 -10.36 -12.57 -9.02
N ARG A 86 -11.43 -12.26 -9.74
CA ARG A 86 -11.79 -12.96 -10.99
C ARG A 86 -11.31 -12.25 -12.26
N ASN A 87 -11.16 -10.93 -12.22
CA ASN A 87 -10.92 -10.11 -13.41
C ASN A 87 -9.61 -9.32 -13.35
N VAL A 88 -8.92 -9.30 -12.22
CA VAL A 88 -7.65 -8.60 -12.05
C VAL A 88 -6.57 -9.64 -11.81
N ASP A 89 -5.65 -9.73 -12.75
CA ASP A 89 -4.49 -10.61 -12.66
C ASP A 89 -3.52 -10.05 -11.60
N HIS A 90 -3.26 -8.74 -11.67
CA HIS A 90 -2.36 -8.07 -10.75
C HIS A 90 -2.73 -6.61 -10.49
N CYS A 91 -2.39 -6.15 -9.28
CA CYS A 91 -2.51 -4.77 -8.86
C CYS A 91 -1.12 -4.12 -8.80
N GLN A 92 -0.94 -3.06 -9.59
CA GLN A 92 0.26 -2.23 -9.55
C GLN A 92 0.02 -1.00 -8.67
N ILE A 93 0.86 -0.82 -7.65
CA ILE A 93 0.90 0.36 -6.79
C ILE A 93 2.11 1.17 -7.20
N SER A 94 1.89 2.40 -7.63
CA SER A 94 2.96 3.33 -7.98
C SER A 94 2.78 4.65 -7.28
N ILE A 95 3.88 5.32 -6.98
CA ILE A 95 3.85 6.62 -6.32
C ILE A 95 4.44 7.65 -7.25
N ASN A 96 3.62 8.65 -7.58
CA ASN A 96 4.04 9.77 -8.40
C ASN A 96 4.58 10.87 -7.49
N LEU A 97 5.90 10.91 -7.31
CA LEU A 97 6.61 11.92 -6.51
C LEU A 97 6.26 13.38 -6.86
N PRO A 98 6.23 13.81 -8.14
CA PRO A 98 5.89 15.20 -8.47
C PRO A 98 4.46 15.61 -8.07
N ASP A 99 3.52 14.66 -8.05
CA ASP A 99 2.11 14.96 -7.75
C ASP A 99 1.69 14.60 -6.30
N ASN A 100 2.57 13.98 -5.51
CA ASN A 100 2.26 13.40 -4.20
C ASN A 100 1.01 12.49 -4.23
N ARG A 101 0.85 11.72 -5.32
CA ARG A 101 -0.29 10.81 -5.52
C ARG A 101 0.17 9.36 -5.50
N VAL A 102 -0.61 8.52 -4.83
CA VAL A 102 -0.50 7.07 -4.94
C VAL A 102 -1.51 6.61 -5.98
N ILE A 103 -1.03 5.84 -6.96
CA ILE A 103 -1.80 5.33 -8.08
C ILE A 103 -1.94 3.82 -7.91
N PHE A 104 -3.19 3.35 -7.87
CA PHE A 104 -3.55 1.94 -7.91
C PHE A 104 -4.04 1.60 -9.32
N GLN A 105 -3.32 0.73 -10.01
CA GLN A 105 -3.67 0.24 -11.35
C GLN A 105 -4.03 -1.24 -11.25
N PHE A 106 -5.21 -1.59 -11.76
CA PHE A 106 -5.69 -2.96 -11.84
C PHE A 106 -5.55 -3.42 -13.30
N HIS A 107 -4.85 -4.53 -13.50
CA HIS A 107 -4.63 -5.14 -14.80
C HIS A 107 -5.37 -6.46 -14.92
#